data_AF-A0A136KHI0-F1
#
_entry.id   AF-A0A136KHI0-F1
#
_cell.length_a   1.000
_cell.length_b   1.000
_cell.length_c   1.000
_cell.angle_alpha   90.00
_cell.angle_beta   90.00
_cell.angle_gamma   90.00
#
_symmetry.space_group_name_H-M   'P 1'
#
loop_
_entity.id
_entity.type
_entity.pdbx_description
1 polymer ?
#
loop_
_entity_poly.entity_id
_entity_poly.type
_entity_poly.pdbx_seq_one_letter_code
_entity_poly.pdbx_strand_id
1 'polypeptide(L)'
;MDTPYSTLLLYSLAGVLGVTNMILWGVYADLLVETFHWRKVFRSYLLAVIYAFVLALTYPSLNLVIVALSIIGLERISTEIYKAFIRVENQDKYKIPSHLGIHWPSPIKRCVGVLLHIVLISIWFIHFPALSMISKIIIVILTGLSIALGGMLKDAPYEGFDGLKFWRSPSVTVFAGVVLGLLFPDLDPLPYAFSIGGLERIMSECYKKILTSKIPGKFHDTLPRNKSWSNKRNIILPFYVANLLSILALYWI
;
A
#
# COMPACT_ATOMS: atom_id res chain seq x y z
N MET A 1 7.16 31.33 -6.05
CA MET A 1 8.30 30.47 -5.66
C MET A 1 7.83 29.69 -4.46
N ASP A 2 7.45 28.42 -4.64
CA ASP A 2 7.15 27.55 -3.51
C ASP A 2 8.44 27.33 -2.72
N THR A 3 8.38 27.65 -1.43
CA THR A 3 9.50 27.38 -0.53
C THR A 3 9.67 25.86 -0.36
N PRO A 4 10.88 25.34 -0.10
CA PRO A 4 11.07 23.92 0.17
C PRO A 4 10.15 23.38 1.29
N TYR A 5 9.81 24.26 2.25
CA TYR A 5 8.89 23.96 3.35
C TYR A 5 7.44 23.77 2.89
N SER A 6 6.96 24.51 1.88
CA SER A 6 5.61 24.35 1.37
C SER A 6 5.46 23.04 0.57
N THR A 7 6.46 22.65 -0.21
CA THR A 7 6.47 21.34 -0.90
C THR A 7 6.41 20.18 0.08
N LEU A 8 7.28 20.16 1.09
CA LEU A 8 7.30 19.08 2.10
C LEU A 8 5.96 18.99 2.85
N LEU A 9 5.36 20.12 3.20
CA LEU A 9 4.07 20.16 3.87
C LEU A 9 2.97 19.57 2.99
N LEU A 10 2.86 20.01 1.73
CA LEU A 10 1.87 19.49 0.78
C LEU A 10 2.06 17.99 0.53
N TYR A 11 3.30 17.52 0.40
CA TYR A 11 3.59 16.11 0.19
C TYR A 11 3.23 15.28 1.41
N SER A 12 3.50 15.80 2.61
CA SER A 12 3.13 15.15 3.87
C SER A 12 1.61 15.05 4.00
N LEU A 13 0.88 16.11 3.67
CA LEU A 13 -0.60 16.10 3.66
C LEU A 13 -1.15 15.11 2.63
N ALA A 14 -0.62 15.11 1.40
CA ALA A 14 -1.01 14.16 0.35
C ALA A 14 -0.73 12.70 0.77
N GLY A 15 0.45 12.44 1.35
CA GLY A 15 0.82 11.13 1.86
C GLY A 15 -0.06 10.64 3.00
N VAL A 16 -0.31 11.51 4.00
CA VAL A 16 -1.21 11.21 5.13
C VAL A 16 -2.61 10.92 4.62
N LEU A 17 -3.12 11.71 3.68
CA LEU A 17 -4.43 11.51 3.07
C LEU A 17 -4.50 10.15 2.35
N GLY A 18 -3.45 9.79 1.60
CA GLY A 18 -3.33 8.52 0.91
C GLY A 18 -3.38 7.32 1.86
N VAL A 19 -2.54 7.30 2.90
CA VAL A 19 -2.50 6.18 3.85
C VAL A 19 -3.73 6.12 4.75
N THR A 20 -4.41 7.25 5.00
CA THR A 20 -5.68 7.30 5.74
C THR A 20 -6.72 6.39 5.09
N ASN A 21 -6.78 6.34 3.77
CA ASN A 21 -7.69 5.45 3.03
C ASN A 21 -7.51 3.98 3.45
N MET A 22 -6.25 3.56 3.56
CA MET A 22 -5.88 2.20 3.95
C MET A 22 -6.15 1.95 5.44
N ILE A 23 -5.84 2.94 6.29
CA ILE A 23 -6.01 2.88 7.74
C ILE A 23 -7.48 2.71 8.11
N LEU A 24 -8.40 3.53 7.57
CA LEU A 24 -9.82 3.52 7.95
C LEU A 24 -10.41 2.10 7.91
N TRP A 25 -10.10 1.37 6.84
CA TRP A 25 -10.59 0.01 6.71
C TRP A 25 -9.77 -1.02 7.49
N GLY A 26 -8.45 -0.84 7.58
CA GLY A 26 -7.62 -1.70 8.41
C GLY A 26 -8.11 -1.70 9.87
N VAL A 27 -8.43 -0.51 10.39
CA VAL A 27 -9.00 -0.33 11.72
C VAL A 27 -10.36 -1.02 11.85
N TYR A 28 -11.26 -0.83 10.89
CA TYR A 28 -12.55 -1.53 10.91
C TYR A 28 -12.38 -3.06 10.92
N ALA A 29 -11.52 -3.60 10.06
CA ALA A 29 -11.28 -5.04 9.98
C ALA A 29 -10.61 -5.60 11.25
N ASP A 30 -9.71 -4.84 11.88
CA ASP A 30 -9.07 -5.19 13.15
C ASP A 30 -10.11 -5.24 14.28
N LEU A 31 -10.93 -4.20 14.40
CA LEU A 31 -11.95 -4.04 15.46
C LEU A 31 -13.04 -5.11 15.48
N LEU A 32 -13.18 -5.87 14.39
CA LEU A 32 -14.08 -7.03 14.35
C LEU A 32 -13.57 -8.20 15.18
N VAL A 33 -12.29 -8.29 15.51
CA VAL A 33 -11.71 -9.45 16.20
C VAL A 33 -10.76 -9.06 17.34
N GLU A 34 -10.00 -7.97 17.20
CA GLU A 34 -9.03 -7.54 18.19
C GLU A 34 -9.25 -6.09 18.64
N THR A 35 -8.59 -5.70 19.73
CA THR A 35 -8.64 -4.32 20.24
C THR A 35 -7.87 -3.37 19.33
N PHE A 36 -8.25 -2.09 19.39
CA PHE A 36 -7.57 -1.06 18.63
C PHE A 36 -6.16 -0.79 19.15
N HIS A 37 -5.21 -0.58 18.24
CA HIS A 37 -3.82 -0.32 18.56
C HIS A 37 -3.30 0.92 17.83
N TRP A 38 -3.17 2.04 18.55
CA TRP A 38 -2.67 3.31 18.02
C TRP A 38 -1.30 3.20 17.34
N ARG A 39 -0.44 2.30 17.82
CA ARG A 39 0.91 2.08 17.25
C ARG A 39 0.87 1.72 15.76
N LYS A 40 -0.16 0.99 15.30
CA LYS A 40 -0.30 0.62 13.88
C LYS A 40 -0.62 1.84 13.01
N VAL A 41 -1.51 2.70 13.49
CA VAL A 41 -1.92 3.95 12.81
C VAL A 41 -0.75 4.93 12.76
N PHE A 42 -0.11 5.17 13.91
CA PHE A 42 1.02 6.08 14.01
C PHE A 42 2.18 5.67 13.11
N ARG A 43 2.51 4.37 13.03
CA ARG A 43 3.53 3.86 12.11
C ARG A 43 3.23 4.22 10.67
N SER A 44 1.99 4.04 10.20
CA SER A 44 1.63 4.33 8.81
C SER A 44 1.69 5.83 8.50
N TYR A 45 1.30 6.70 9.43
CA TYR A 45 1.50 8.14 9.27
C TYR A 45 2.97 8.56 9.32
N LEU A 46 3.77 7.98 10.21
CA LEU A 46 5.20 8.23 10.26
C LEU A 46 5.88 7.82 8.94
N LEU A 47 5.55 6.65 8.41
CA LEU A 47 6.04 6.21 7.10
C LEU A 47 5.61 7.16 5.98
N ALA A 48 4.37 7.66 5.99
CA ALA A 48 3.91 8.63 5.01
C ALA A 48 4.74 9.92 5.03
N VAL A 49 5.07 10.45 6.21
CA VAL A 49 5.92 11.64 6.36
C VAL A 49 7.35 11.37 5.90
N ILE A 50 7.92 10.20 6.24
CA ILE A 50 9.26 9.81 5.79
C ILE A 50 9.31 9.74 4.25
N TYR A 51 8.31 9.09 3.62
CA TYR A 51 8.26 8.99 2.16
C TYR A 51 7.95 10.32 1.48
N ALA A 52 7.12 11.17 2.09
CA ALA A 52 6.90 12.53 1.62
C ALA A 52 8.20 13.34 1.61
N PHE A 53 9.03 13.20 2.65
CA PHE A 53 10.35 13.83 2.69
C PHE A 53 11.28 13.32 1.59
N VAL A 54 11.37 12.00 1.40
CA VAL A 54 12.17 11.41 0.31
C VAL A 54 11.71 11.93 -1.05
N LEU A 55 10.40 11.92 -1.33
CA LEU A 55 9.84 12.39 -2.60
C LEU A 55 10.06 13.89 -2.80
N ALA A 56 9.91 14.72 -1.75
CA ALA A 56 10.14 16.16 -1.86
C ALA A 56 11.60 16.50 -2.18
N LEU A 57 12.54 15.65 -1.73
CA LEU A 57 13.96 15.81 -2.04
C LEU A 57 14.32 15.33 -3.45
N THR A 58 13.75 14.23 -3.92
CA THR A 58 14.15 13.58 -5.18
C THR A 58 13.30 13.99 -6.38
N TYR A 59 12.03 14.34 -6.14
CA TYR A 59 11.07 14.75 -7.17
C TYR A 59 10.20 15.92 -6.65
N PRO A 60 10.74 17.14 -6.51
CA PRO A 60 10.07 18.27 -5.86
C PRO A 60 8.83 18.81 -6.58
N SER A 61 8.59 18.39 -7.82
CA SER A 61 7.53 18.91 -8.70
C SER A 61 6.50 17.86 -9.12
N LEU A 62 6.40 16.74 -8.39
CA LEU A 62 5.33 15.75 -8.60
C LEU A 62 3.96 16.34 -8.26
N ASN A 63 2.97 16.01 -9.09
CA ASN A 63 1.57 16.24 -8.79
C ASN A 63 1.17 15.50 -7.48
N LEU A 64 0.36 16.15 -6.65
CA LEU A 64 0.03 15.63 -5.32
C LEU A 64 -0.73 14.30 -5.34
N VAL A 65 -1.49 13.99 -6.41
CA VAL A 65 -2.12 12.66 -6.53
C VAL A 65 -1.06 11.57 -6.73
N ILE A 66 0.00 11.85 -7.50
CA ILE A 66 1.12 10.92 -7.71
C ILE A 66 1.90 10.71 -6.42
N VAL A 67 2.09 11.78 -5.64
CA VAL A 67 2.70 11.69 -4.31
C VAL A 67 1.86 10.78 -3.41
N ALA A 68 0.55 11.01 -3.32
CA ALA A 68 -0.34 10.20 -2.51
C ALA A 68 -0.34 8.72 -2.94
N LEU A 69 -0.44 8.43 -4.23
CA LEU A 69 -0.42 7.07 -4.77
C LEU A 69 0.93 6.37 -4.53
N SER A 70 2.04 7.07 -4.78
CA SER A 70 3.39 6.53 -4.52
C SER A 70 3.58 6.18 -3.06
N ILE A 71 3.14 7.06 -2.15
CA ILE A 71 3.22 6.82 -0.70
C ILE A 71 2.34 5.64 -0.26
N ILE A 72 1.16 5.45 -0.84
CA ILE A 72 0.33 4.25 -0.59
C ILE A 72 1.10 2.97 -0.99
N GLY A 73 1.73 2.97 -2.17
CA GLY A 73 2.54 1.84 -2.64
C GLY A 73 3.74 1.56 -1.71
N LEU A 74 4.47 2.61 -1.33
CA LEU A 74 5.62 2.53 -0.43
C LEU A 74 5.25 2.06 0.97
N GLU A 75 4.18 2.61 1.56
CA GLU A 75 3.66 2.19 2.86
C GLU A 75 3.26 0.72 2.83
N ARG A 76 2.67 0.26 1.72
CA ARG A 76 2.29 -1.14 1.59
C ARG A 76 3.49 -2.07 1.60
N ILE A 77 4.52 -1.77 0.81
CA ILE A 77 5.75 -2.59 0.79
C ILE A 77 6.41 -2.59 2.16
N SER A 78 6.51 -1.42 2.79
CA SER A 78 7.11 -1.24 4.12
C SER A 78 6.37 -2.03 5.20
N THR A 79 5.04 -2.03 5.14
CA THR A 79 4.24 -2.83 6.08
C THR A 79 4.37 -4.32 5.83
N GLU A 80 4.54 -4.78 4.59
CA GLU A 80 4.88 -6.19 4.33
C GLU A 80 6.27 -6.55 4.88
N ILE A 81 7.29 -5.73 4.65
CA ILE A 81 8.63 -5.93 5.23
C ILE A 81 8.56 -5.97 6.76
N TYR A 82 7.88 -5.00 7.37
CA TYR A 82 7.71 -4.94 8.82
C TYR A 82 7.04 -6.23 9.35
N LYS A 83 5.97 -6.70 8.71
CA LYS A 83 5.24 -7.90 9.14
C LYS A 83 6.04 -9.19 8.98
N ALA A 84 6.87 -9.29 7.95
CA ALA A 84 7.68 -10.48 7.68
C ALA A 84 8.92 -10.56 8.58
N PHE A 85 9.58 -9.42 8.84
CA PHE A 85 10.93 -9.40 9.39
C PHE A 85 11.08 -8.74 10.76
N ILE A 86 10.22 -7.78 11.12
CA ILE A 86 10.41 -6.95 12.32
C ILE A 86 9.39 -7.30 13.41
N ARG A 87 8.14 -7.55 13.01
CA ARG A 87 7.00 -7.73 13.90
C ARG A 87 7.13 -8.99 14.75
N VAL A 88 6.89 -8.83 16.06
CA VAL A 88 6.75 -9.92 17.02
C VAL A 88 5.33 -9.90 17.56
N GLU A 89 4.54 -10.90 17.21
CA GLU A 89 3.17 -11.08 17.69
C GLU A 89 2.77 -12.57 17.52
N ASN A 90 1.73 -13.01 18.25
CA ASN A 90 1.15 -14.34 18.04
C ASN A 90 0.59 -14.45 16.61
N GLN A 91 1.12 -15.40 15.82
CA GLN A 91 0.70 -15.66 14.44
C GLN A 91 -0.52 -16.60 14.34
N ASP A 92 -0.83 -17.37 15.39
CA ASP A 92 -1.88 -18.40 15.39
C ASP A 92 -3.29 -17.85 15.22
N LYS A 93 -3.46 -16.54 15.42
CA LYS A 93 -4.74 -15.85 15.17
C LYS A 93 -5.02 -15.63 13.69
N TYR A 94 -4.01 -15.70 12.81
CA TYR A 94 -4.17 -15.44 11.39
C TYR A 94 -4.33 -16.73 10.60
N LYS A 95 -5.29 -16.75 9.67
CA LYS A 95 -5.45 -17.84 8.71
C LYS A 95 -4.19 -17.99 7.83
N ILE A 96 -3.56 -16.87 7.51
CA ILE A 96 -2.35 -16.79 6.69
C ILE A 96 -1.28 -16.03 7.48
N PRO A 97 -0.30 -16.74 8.06
CA PRO A 97 0.81 -16.16 8.80
C PRO A 97 1.58 -15.11 8.00
N SER A 98 2.10 -14.08 8.66
CA SER A 98 2.80 -12.99 7.96
C SER A 98 4.30 -13.17 7.83
N HIS A 99 4.89 -14.13 8.53
CA HIS A 99 6.33 -14.39 8.57
C HIS A 99 6.91 -15.09 7.31
N LEU A 100 6.09 -15.32 6.27
CA LEU A 100 6.49 -15.96 5.01
C LEU A 100 7.20 -17.32 5.18
N GLY A 101 6.96 -18.04 6.29
CA GLY A 101 7.65 -19.30 6.60
C GLY A 101 9.15 -19.15 6.92
N ILE A 102 9.63 -17.92 7.16
CA ILE A 102 11.03 -17.66 7.45
C ILE A 102 11.31 -17.96 8.93
N HIS A 103 12.15 -18.97 9.22
CA HIS A 103 12.48 -19.43 10.58
C HIS A 103 13.87 -18.97 11.05
N TRP A 104 14.22 -17.71 10.80
CA TRP A 104 15.50 -17.14 11.26
C TRP A 104 15.43 -16.60 12.70
N PRO A 105 16.59 -16.55 13.41
CA PRO A 105 16.72 -15.84 14.67
C PRO A 105 16.25 -14.38 14.57
N SER A 106 15.59 -13.87 15.62
CA SER A 106 15.01 -12.51 15.63
C SER A 106 16.00 -11.39 15.28
N PRO A 107 17.27 -11.41 15.73
CA PRO A 107 18.25 -10.39 15.34
C PRO A 107 18.47 -10.35 13.82
N ILE A 108 18.65 -11.51 13.19
CA ILE A 108 18.89 -11.64 11.75
C ILE A 108 17.68 -11.14 10.95
N LYS A 109 16.46 -11.54 11.35
CA LYS A 109 15.23 -11.05 10.70
C LYS A 109 15.15 -9.53 10.74
N ARG A 110 15.40 -8.92 11.91
CA ARG A 110 15.35 -7.47 12.07
C ARG A 110 16.41 -6.77 11.23
N CYS A 111 17.64 -7.30 11.18
CA CYS A 111 18.70 -6.75 10.32
C CYS A 111 18.30 -6.76 8.85
N VAL A 112 17.73 -7.88 8.36
CA VAL A 112 17.24 -7.97 6.97
C VAL A 112 16.08 -7.00 6.74
N GLY A 113 15.14 -6.91 7.68
CA GLY A 113 14.03 -5.96 7.59
C GLY A 113 14.50 -4.50 7.52
N VAL A 114 15.49 -4.12 8.31
CA VAL A 114 16.11 -2.78 8.25
C VAL A 114 16.83 -2.55 6.93
N LEU A 115 17.63 -3.53 6.47
CA LEU A 115 18.34 -3.45 5.20
C LEU A 115 17.37 -3.27 4.03
N LEU A 116 16.26 -3.99 4.01
CA LEU A 116 15.24 -3.85 2.96
C LEU A 116 14.58 -2.47 2.96
N HIS A 117 14.35 -1.85 4.12
CA HIS A 117 13.86 -0.47 4.19
C HIS A 117 14.91 0.54 3.73
N ILE A 118 16.19 0.33 4.05
CA ILE A 118 17.30 1.16 3.56
C ILE A 118 17.32 1.09 2.04
N VAL A 119 17.32 -0.11 1.45
CA VAL A 119 17.26 -0.30 -0.01
C VAL A 119 16.04 0.41 -0.60
N LEU A 120 14.86 0.22 0.00
CA LEU A 120 13.61 0.84 -0.46
C LEU A 120 13.67 2.38 -0.47
N ILE A 121 14.42 3.00 0.45
CA ILE A 121 14.64 4.45 0.48
C ILE A 121 15.74 4.84 -0.52
N SER A 122 16.86 4.12 -0.54
CA SER A 122 18.03 4.43 -1.37
C SER A 122 17.74 4.40 -2.87
N ILE A 123 16.82 3.54 -3.34
CA ILE A 123 16.46 3.49 -4.76
C ILE A 123 15.93 4.83 -5.29
N TRP A 124 15.30 5.67 -4.46
CA TRP A 124 14.74 6.95 -4.87
C TRP A 124 15.79 8.01 -5.20
N PHE A 125 17.05 7.79 -4.82
CA PHE A 125 18.18 8.65 -5.16
C PHE A 125 18.90 8.20 -6.45
N ILE A 126 18.45 7.10 -7.06
CA ILE A 126 18.98 6.60 -8.33
C ILE A 126 18.25 7.30 -9.48
N HIS A 127 19.02 7.89 -10.39
CA HIS A 127 18.47 8.49 -11.59
C HIS A 127 18.28 7.42 -12.66
N PHE A 128 17.03 7.24 -13.09
CA PHE A 128 16.69 6.34 -14.18
C PHE A 128 16.45 7.14 -15.46
N PRO A 129 16.81 6.61 -16.64
CA PRO A 129 16.53 7.28 -17.90
C PRO A 129 15.02 7.41 -18.13
N ALA A 130 14.63 8.42 -18.90
CA ALA A 130 13.25 8.64 -19.31
C ALA A 130 12.65 7.39 -19.97
N LEU A 131 11.37 7.13 -19.69
CA LEU A 131 10.72 5.91 -20.15
C LEU A 131 10.32 5.99 -21.62
N SER A 132 10.82 5.05 -22.42
CA SER A 132 10.15 4.70 -23.67
C SER A 132 8.77 4.09 -23.40
N MET A 133 7.91 4.08 -24.42
CA MET A 133 6.60 3.39 -24.33
C MET A 133 6.76 1.91 -23.95
N ILE A 134 7.78 1.23 -24.51
CA ILE A 134 8.08 -0.17 -24.18
C ILE A 134 8.46 -0.31 -22.71
N SER A 135 9.29 0.60 -22.19
CA SER A 135 9.70 0.62 -20.78
C SER A 135 8.50 0.80 -19.84
N LYS A 136 7.52 1.65 -20.19
CA LYS A 136 6.27 1.81 -19.42
C LYS A 136 5.47 0.50 -19.37
N ILE A 137 5.33 -0.19 -20.50
CA ILE A 137 4.62 -1.48 -20.57
C ILE A 137 5.33 -2.52 -19.70
N ILE A 138 6.65 -2.58 -19.75
CA ILE A 138 7.45 -3.49 -18.92
C ILE A 138 7.23 -3.19 -17.43
N ILE A 139 7.30 -1.92 -17.01
CA ILE A 139 7.08 -1.53 -15.61
C ILE A 139 5.69 -1.94 -15.12
N VAL A 140 4.66 -1.75 -15.95
CA VAL A 140 3.28 -2.13 -15.65
C VAL A 140 3.17 -3.63 -15.41
N ILE A 141 3.72 -4.44 -16.31
CA ILE A 141 3.72 -5.91 -16.21
C ILE A 141 4.49 -6.36 -14.96
N LEU A 142 5.70 -5.83 -14.75
CA LEU A 142 6.54 -6.21 -13.60
C LEU A 142 5.91 -5.80 -12.27
N THR A 143 5.28 -4.63 -12.19
CA THR A 143 4.57 -4.18 -10.98
C THR A 143 3.40 -5.12 -10.67
N GLY A 144 2.58 -5.44 -11.67
CA GLY A 144 1.47 -6.38 -11.54
C GLY A 144 1.89 -7.78 -11.09
N LEU A 145 2.91 -8.34 -11.75
CA LEU A 145 3.47 -9.64 -11.41
C LEU A 145 4.07 -9.64 -10.00
N SER A 146 4.79 -8.59 -9.61
CA SER A 146 5.39 -8.49 -8.28
C SER A 146 4.33 -8.51 -7.17
N ILE A 147 3.21 -7.80 -7.37
CA ILE A 147 2.07 -7.79 -6.43
C ILE A 147 1.40 -9.18 -6.38
N ALA A 148 1.15 -9.80 -7.54
CA ALA A 148 0.54 -11.13 -7.61
C ALA A 148 1.44 -12.22 -7.00
N LEU A 149 2.73 -12.20 -7.28
CA LEU A 149 3.71 -13.12 -6.72
C LEU A 149 3.80 -12.95 -5.20
N GLY A 150 3.83 -11.72 -4.69
CA GLY A 150 3.81 -11.45 -3.26
C GLY A 150 2.57 -12.03 -2.56
N GLY A 151 1.40 -11.90 -3.19
CA GLY A 151 0.16 -12.54 -2.72
C GLY A 151 0.22 -14.07 -2.79
N MET A 152 0.64 -14.61 -3.92
CA MET A 152 0.75 -16.05 -4.16
C MET A 152 1.70 -16.74 -3.19
N LEU A 153 2.92 -16.21 -3.03
CA LEU A 153 3.94 -16.77 -2.13
C LEU A 153 3.44 -16.85 -0.69
N LYS A 154 2.59 -15.91 -0.30
CA LYS A 154 2.03 -15.84 1.04
C LYS A 154 0.80 -16.74 1.19
N ASP A 155 -0.13 -16.68 0.25
CA ASP A 155 -1.46 -17.27 0.41
C ASP A 155 -1.52 -18.73 -0.08
N ALA A 156 -0.78 -19.10 -1.13
CA ALA A 156 -0.85 -20.42 -1.76
C ALA A 156 -0.44 -21.60 -0.84
N PRO A 157 0.54 -21.48 0.07
CA PRO A 157 0.86 -22.57 1.00
C PRO A 157 -0.28 -22.94 1.97
N TYR A 158 -1.24 -22.04 2.18
CA TYR A 158 -2.33 -22.22 3.14
C TYR A 158 -3.70 -22.36 2.49
N GLU A 159 -3.93 -21.72 1.34
CA GLU A 159 -5.22 -21.76 0.63
C GLU A 159 -5.19 -22.52 -0.71
N GLY A 160 -4.01 -22.96 -1.15
CA GLY A 160 -3.80 -23.47 -2.51
C GLY A 160 -3.67 -22.36 -3.56
N PHE A 161 -3.17 -22.71 -4.75
CA PHE A 161 -3.04 -21.77 -5.86
C PHE A 161 -4.39 -21.55 -6.55
N ASP A 162 -4.74 -20.28 -6.77
CA ASP A 162 -5.95 -19.86 -7.48
C ASP A 162 -5.56 -18.89 -8.61
N GLY A 163 -5.66 -19.38 -9.85
CA GLY A 163 -5.26 -18.62 -11.04
C GLY A 163 -6.09 -17.36 -11.27
N LEU A 164 -7.37 -17.36 -10.91
CA LEU A 164 -8.23 -16.16 -11.05
C LEU A 164 -7.82 -15.09 -10.03
N LYS A 165 -7.51 -15.49 -8.79
CA LYS A 165 -6.97 -14.55 -7.78
C LYS A 165 -5.60 -14.02 -8.19
N PHE A 166 -4.76 -14.84 -8.84
CA PHE A 166 -3.43 -14.45 -9.31
C PHE A 166 -3.49 -13.34 -10.36
N TRP A 167 -4.28 -13.51 -11.42
CA TRP A 167 -4.33 -12.55 -12.53
C TRP A 167 -5.00 -11.22 -12.19
N ARG A 168 -5.74 -11.16 -11.09
CA ARG A 168 -6.44 -9.95 -10.64
C ARG A 168 -5.51 -8.73 -10.50
N SER A 169 -4.38 -8.87 -9.82
CA SER A 169 -3.46 -7.73 -9.63
C SER A 169 -2.80 -7.28 -10.94
N PRO A 170 -2.27 -8.17 -11.80
CA PRO A 170 -1.80 -7.81 -13.14
C PRO A 170 -2.84 -7.05 -13.97
N SER A 171 -4.09 -7.52 -14.02
CA SER A 171 -5.15 -6.83 -14.77
C SER A 171 -5.42 -5.43 -14.23
N VAL A 172 -5.48 -5.27 -12.90
CA VAL A 172 -5.68 -3.96 -12.28
C VAL A 172 -4.49 -3.04 -12.52
N THR A 173 -3.25 -3.55 -12.46
CA THR A 173 -2.06 -2.73 -12.77
C THR A 173 -1.98 -2.33 -14.23
N VAL A 174 -2.45 -3.14 -15.17
CA VAL A 174 -2.56 -2.75 -16.58
C VAL A 174 -3.52 -1.57 -16.73
N PHE A 175 -4.70 -1.66 -16.12
CA PHE A 175 -5.64 -0.54 -16.12
C PHE A 175 -5.04 0.72 -15.46
N ALA A 176 -4.47 0.58 -14.26
CA ALA A 176 -3.83 1.67 -13.53
C ALA A 176 -2.69 2.31 -14.34
N GLY A 177 -1.87 1.49 -14.99
CA GLY A 177 -0.78 1.92 -15.86
C GLY A 177 -1.26 2.70 -17.07
N VAL A 178 -2.30 2.23 -17.76
CA VAL A 178 -2.90 2.96 -18.89
C VAL A 178 -3.44 4.32 -18.43
N VAL A 179 -4.21 4.36 -17.35
CA VAL A 179 -4.77 5.61 -16.80
C VAL A 179 -3.67 6.59 -16.43
N LEU A 180 -2.67 6.15 -15.66
CA LEU A 180 -1.57 7.01 -15.23
C LEU A 180 -0.66 7.43 -16.39
N GLY A 181 -0.43 6.55 -17.36
CA GLY A 181 0.40 6.86 -18.53
C GLY A 181 -0.26 7.85 -19.49
N LEU A 182 -1.58 7.91 -19.52
CA LEU A 182 -2.35 8.92 -20.27
C LEU A 182 -2.41 10.26 -19.54
N LEU A 183 -2.61 10.25 -18.21
CA LEU A 183 -2.71 11.47 -17.40
C LEU A 183 -1.34 12.12 -17.11
N PHE A 184 -0.28 11.30 -17.00
CA PHE A 184 1.06 11.72 -16.63
C PHE A 184 2.10 11.12 -17.59
N PRO A 185 2.12 11.57 -18.86
CA PRO A 185 2.99 10.99 -19.89
C PRO A 185 4.48 11.17 -19.58
N ASP A 186 4.87 12.22 -18.88
CA ASP A 186 6.29 12.50 -18.60
C ASP A 186 6.73 12.00 -17.21
N LEU A 187 5.94 11.10 -16.60
CA LEU A 187 6.24 10.63 -15.24
C LEU A 187 7.47 9.73 -15.21
N ASP A 188 8.34 10.02 -14.25
CA ASP A 188 9.57 9.27 -14.02
C ASP A 188 9.31 7.80 -13.62
N PRO A 189 10.27 6.89 -13.89
CA PRO A 189 10.08 5.45 -13.70
C PRO A 189 9.62 5.03 -12.31
N LEU A 190 10.23 5.56 -11.25
CA LEU A 190 9.91 5.19 -9.87
C LEU A 190 8.54 5.73 -9.42
N PRO A 191 8.25 7.05 -9.51
CA PRO A 191 6.91 7.57 -9.24
C PRO A 191 5.82 6.83 -10.03
N TYR A 192 6.07 6.49 -11.29
CA TYR A 192 5.13 5.73 -12.12
C TYR A 192 4.86 4.32 -11.57
N ALA A 193 5.91 3.53 -11.31
CA ALA A 193 5.77 2.17 -10.78
C ALA A 193 5.05 2.13 -9.42
N PHE A 194 5.45 3.00 -8.49
CA PHE A 194 4.85 3.03 -7.15
C PHE A 194 3.43 3.59 -7.15
N SER A 195 3.11 4.55 -8.03
CA SER A 195 1.75 5.05 -8.19
C SER A 195 0.81 4.00 -8.79
N ILE A 196 1.29 3.15 -9.70
CA ILE A 196 0.54 1.97 -10.19
C ILE A 196 0.22 1.05 -9.02
N GLY A 197 1.20 0.75 -8.16
CA GLY A 197 1.00 -0.07 -6.96
C GLY A 197 0.00 0.55 -5.98
N GLY A 198 0.07 1.86 -5.75
CA GLY A 198 -0.88 2.60 -4.92
C GLY A 198 -2.31 2.56 -5.47
N LEU A 199 -2.48 2.78 -6.77
CA LEU A 199 -3.77 2.76 -7.43
C LEU A 199 -4.35 1.33 -7.48
N GLU A 200 -3.52 0.32 -7.75
CA GLU A 200 -3.92 -1.09 -7.62
C GLU A 200 -4.47 -1.35 -6.23
N ARG A 201 -3.77 -0.88 -5.19
CA ARG A 201 -4.19 -1.10 -3.81
C ARG A 201 -5.54 -0.47 -3.53
N ILE A 202 -5.75 0.78 -3.94
CA ILE A 202 -7.06 1.47 -3.80
C ILE A 202 -8.16 0.68 -4.52
N MET A 203 -7.94 0.30 -5.78
CA MET A 203 -8.94 -0.40 -6.59
C MET A 203 -9.27 -1.78 -6.04
N SER A 204 -8.25 -2.57 -5.70
CA SER A 204 -8.39 -3.91 -5.10
C SER A 204 -9.20 -3.85 -3.80
N GLU A 205 -8.93 -2.85 -2.97
CA GLU A 205 -9.63 -2.66 -1.70
C GLU A 205 -11.04 -2.14 -1.93
N CYS A 206 -11.25 -1.18 -2.84
CA CYS A 206 -12.58 -0.70 -3.21
C CYS A 206 -13.48 -1.86 -3.69
N TYR A 207 -12.97 -2.71 -4.58
CA TYR A 207 -13.68 -3.90 -5.06
C TYR A 207 -14.06 -4.87 -3.93
N LYS A 208 -13.09 -5.23 -3.08
CA LYS A 208 -13.32 -6.17 -1.97
C LYS A 208 -14.31 -5.61 -0.95
N LYS A 209 -14.25 -4.31 -0.69
CA LYS A 209 -14.92 -3.70 0.45
C LYS A 209 -16.26 -3.12 0.12
N ILE A 210 -16.38 -2.44 -1.02
CA ILE A 210 -17.61 -1.75 -1.43
C ILE A 210 -18.46 -2.70 -2.26
N LEU A 211 -17.90 -3.25 -3.33
CA LEU A 211 -18.64 -4.03 -4.33
C LEU A 211 -19.03 -5.42 -3.83
N THR A 212 -18.09 -6.15 -3.23
CA THR A 212 -18.37 -7.53 -2.78
C THR A 212 -18.80 -7.63 -1.32
N SER A 213 -18.74 -6.53 -0.55
CA SER A 213 -19.08 -6.46 0.88
C SER A 213 -18.40 -7.55 1.75
N LYS A 214 -17.31 -8.15 1.29
CA LYS A 214 -16.61 -9.21 2.03
C LYS A 214 -15.85 -8.60 3.20
N ILE A 215 -16.14 -9.08 4.41
CA ILE A 215 -15.31 -8.81 5.58
C ILE A 215 -14.00 -9.59 5.39
N PRO A 216 -12.81 -8.95 5.49
CA PRO A 216 -11.55 -9.64 5.22
C PRO A 216 -11.29 -10.78 6.22
N GLY A 217 -11.24 -12.01 5.71
CA GLY A 217 -10.93 -13.23 6.46
C GLY A 217 -9.44 -13.40 6.80
N LYS A 218 -8.80 -12.35 7.31
CA LYS A 218 -7.39 -12.44 7.73
C LYS A 218 -7.21 -13.27 9.01
N PHE A 219 -8.24 -13.28 9.85
CA PHE A 219 -8.29 -14.02 11.11
C PHE A 219 -8.98 -15.37 10.91
N HIS A 220 -8.69 -16.34 11.77
CA HIS A 220 -9.45 -17.58 11.79
C HIS A 220 -10.93 -17.32 12.08
N ASP A 221 -11.83 -18.01 11.36
CA ASP A 221 -13.27 -17.89 11.56
C ASP A 221 -13.74 -18.44 12.92
N THR A 222 -12.88 -19.20 13.61
CA THR A 222 -13.12 -19.68 14.97
C THR A 222 -13.02 -18.58 16.03
N LEU A 223 -12.46 -17.41 15.70
CA LEU A 223 -12.33 -16.32 16.66
C LEU A 223 -13.66 -15.56 16.82
N PRO A 224 -14.07 -15.23 18.07
CA PRO A 224 -15.31 -14.51 18.31
C PRO A 224 -15.25 -13.12 17.70
N ARG A 225 -16.22 -12.80 16.83
CA ARG A 225 -16.32 -11.46 16.23
C ARG A 225 -17.03 -10.50 17.17
N ASN A 226 -16.51 -9.28 17.27
CA ASN A 226 -17.12 -8.23 18.05
C ASN A 226 -18.43 -7.74 17.38
N LYS A 227 -19.56 -8.15 17.95
CA LYS A 227 -20.91 -7.79 17.49
C LYS A 227 -21.15 -6.27 17.50
N SER A 228 -20.46 -5.50 18.34
CA SER A 228 -20.61 -4.03 18.35
C SER A 228 -20.08 -3.37 17.09
N TRP A 229 -19.15 -4.02 16.38
CA TRP A 229 -18.52 -3.50 15.17
C TRP A 229 -19.05 -4.13 13.88
N SER A 230 -19.70 -5.29 13.94
CA SER A 230 -20.21 -6.00 12.75
C SER A 230 -21.15 -5.16 11.89
N ASN A 231 -21.94 -4.28 12.51
CA ASN A 231 -22.93 -3.43 11.82
C ASN A 231 -22.43 -1.99 11.58
N LYS A 232 -21.20 -1.67 11.99
CA LYS A 232 -20.64 -0.30 11.90
C LYS A 232 -19.97 0.00 10.56
N ARG A 233 -20.02 -0.91 9.59
CA ARG A 233 -19.52 -0.68 8.22
C ARG A 233 -20.09 0.61 7.60
N ASN A 234 -21.38 0.84 7.79
CA ASN A 234 -22.08 2.01 7.23
C ASN A 234 -21.61 3.34 7.83
N ILE A 235 -20.94 3.30 9.00
CA ILE A 235 -20.33 4.47 9.61
C ILE A 235 -18.97 4.74 8.98
N ILE A 236 -18.17 3.70 8.71
CA ILE A 236 -16.80 3.84 8.16
C ILE A 236 -16.80 4.15 6.66
N LEU A 237 -17.77 3.60 5.92
CA LEU A 237 -17.81 3.70 4.46
C LEU A 237 -17.87 5.16 3.95
N PRO A 238 -18.70 6.07 4.50
CA PRO A 238 -18.71 7.48 4.10
C PRO A 238 -17.35 8.16 4.25
N PHE A 239 -16.63 7.93 5.36
CA PHE A 239 -15.29 8.50 5.56
C PHE A 239 -14.28 7.94 4.56
N TYR A 240 -14.38 6.64 4.24
CA TYR A 240 -13.53 6.03 3.22
C TYR A 240 -13.77 6.64 1.83
N VAL A 241 -15.03 6.83 1.45
CA VAL A 241 -15.41 7.43 0.16
C VAL A 241 -15.01 8.90 0.11
N ALA A 242 -15.27 9.67 1.16
CA ALA A 242 -14.86 11.08 1.25
C ALA A 242 -13.34 11.21 1.10
N ASN A 243 -12.56 10.39 1.81
CA ASN A 243 -11.11 10.39 1.70
C ASN A 243 -10.63 9.97 0.29
N LEU A 244 -11.28 9.02 -0.36
CA LEU A 244 -10.97 8.65 -1.75
C LEU A 244 -11.20 9.82 -2.71
N LEU A 245 -12.32 10.54 -2.55
CA LEU A 245 -12.61 11.74 -3.33
C LEU A 245 -11.58 12.86 -3.05
N SER A 246 -11.14 13.01 -1.81
CA SER A 246 -10.08 13.96 -1.46
C SER A 246 -8.74 13.60 -2.13
N ILE A 247 -8.38 12.32 -2.24
CA ILE A 247 -7.19 11.88 -2.97
C ILE A 247 -7.32 12.25 -4.46
N LEU A 248 -8.49 12.04 -5.07
CA LEU A 248 -8.72 12.43 -6.46
C LEU A 248 -8.65 13.95 -6.66
N ALA A 249 -9.14 14.73 -5.70
CA ALA A 249 -9.07 16.20 -5.74
C ALA A 249 -7.63 16.74 -5.77
N LEU A 250 -6.66 15.98 -5.23
CA LEU A 250 -5.23 16.33 -5.32
C LEU A 250 -4.70 16.41 -6.75
N TYR A 251 -5.41 15.87 -7.74
CA TYR A 251 -5.02 16.01 -9.15
C TYR A 251 -5.00 17.48 -9.59
N TRP A 252 -5.90 18.31 -9.03
CA TRP A 252 -6.12 19.70 -9.43
C TRP A 252 -5.38 20.72 -8.56
N ILE A 253 -4.55 20.27 -7.61
CA ILE A 253 -3.75 21.09 -6.69
C ILE A 253 -2.29 20.94 -7.07
#